data_AF-A0A0M2SS96-F1
#
_entry.id   AF-A0A0M2SS96-F1
#
_cell.length_a   1.000
_cell.length_b   1.000
_cell.length_c   1.000
_cell.angle_alpha   90.00
_cell.angle_beta   90.00
_cell.angle_gamma   90.00
#
_symmetry.space_group_name_H-M   'P 1'
#
loop_
_entity.id
_entity.type
_entity.pdbx_description
1 polymer ?
#
loop_
_entity_poly.entity_id
_entity_poly.type
_entity_poly.pdbx_seq_one_letter_code
_entity_poly.pdbx_strand_id
1 'polypeptide(L)' 'MPFIDTGELFEIGGLTIHIGINAFSLLALMVFIVGIWALVASIKSKNLLAVLFSVATVATFGFFAVATIFTYGYPDLGY' A
#
# COMPACT_ATOMS: atom_id res chain seq x y z
N MET A 1 -13.70 -11.40 -3.22
CA MET A 1 -14.81 -10.48 -2.84
C MET A 1 -15.16 -9.64 -4.05
N PRO A 2 -16.43 -9.61 -4.50
CA PRO A 2 -16.81 -9.11 -5.82
C PRO A 2 -16.80 -7.58 -5.98
N PHE A 3 -16.44 -6.82 -4.94
CA PHE A 3 -16.46 -5.35 -4.94
C PHE A 3 -15.10 -4.71 -5.28
N ILE A 4 -14.05 -5.50 -5.48
CA ILE A 4 -12.72 -4.99 -5.84
C ILE A 4 -12.18 -5.72 -7.09
N ASP A 5 -13.07 -6.09 -8.00
CA ASP A 5 -12.75 -6.78 -9.26
C ASP A 5 -13.27 -5.98 -10.49
N THR A 6 -13.52 -4.70 -10.30
CA THR A 6 -13.90 -3.78 -11.38
C THR A 6 -12.66 -3.04 -11.83
N GLY A 7 -12.01 -3.58 -12.87
CA GLY A 7 -10.91 -2.97 -13.60
C GLY A 7 -11.35 -1.72 -14.36
N GLU A 8 -11.77 -0.67 -13.65
CA GLU A 8 -11.96 0.62 -14.28
C GLU A 8 -10.61 1.22 -14.65
N LEU A 9 -10.50 1.56 -15.94
CA LEU A 9 -9.34 2.13 -16.60
C LEU A 9 -9.31 3.63 -16.27
N PHE A 10 -8.34 4.05 -15.46
CA PHE A 10 -8.07 5.47 -15.26
C PHE A 10 -7.00 5.88 -16.27
N GLU A 11 -7.39 6.69 -17.25
CA GLU A 11 -6.45 7.26 -18.22
C GLU A 11 -5.91 8.58 -17.67
N ILE A 12 -4.64 8.59 -17.27
CA ILE A 12 -3.95 9.81 -16.83
C ILE A 12 -2.82 10.09 -17.83
N GLY A 13 -3.00 11.12 -18.64
CA GLY A 13 -1.95 11.60 -19.56
C GLY A 13 -1.51 10.59 -20.62
N GLY A 14 -2.42 9.72 -21.08
CA GLY A 14 -2.13 8.68 -22.09
C GLY A 14 -1.57 7.37 -21.50
N LEU A 15 -1.47 7.26 -20.17
CA LEU A 15 -1.14 6.01 -19.49
C LEU A 15 -2.43 5.34 -19.02
N THR A 16 -2.71 4.15 -19.54
CA THR A 16 -3.88 3.36 -19.16
C THR A 16 -3.62 2.64 -17.85
N ILE A 17 -4.05 3.23 -16.73
CA ILE A 17 -3.86 2.65 -15.40
C ILE A 17 -5.10 1.83 -15.06
N HIS A 18 -4.95 0.50 -15.05
CA HIS A 18 -5.94 -0.36 -14.41
C HIS A 18 -5.81 -0.17 -12.90
N ILE A 19 -6.67 0.66 -12.29
CA ILE A 19 -6.75 0.73 -10.82
C ILE A 19 -7.56 -0.48 -10.32
N GLY A 20 -7.02 -1.67 -10.58
CA GLY A 20 -7.39 -2.87 -9.84
C GLY A 20 -6.76 -2.85 -8.45
N ILE A 21 -7.10 -3.84 -7.63
CA ILE A 21 -6.45 -4.15 -6.34
C ILE A 21 -4.91 -3.99 -6.41
N ASN A 22 -4.30 -4.29 -7.56
CA ASN A 22 -2.87 -4.27 -7.79
C ASN A 22 -2.26 -2.86 -7.63
N ALA A 23 -2.93 -1.81 -8.11
CA ALA A 23 -2.48 -0.43 -7.92
C ALA A 23 -2.58 0.02 -6.46
N PHE A 24 -3.61 -0.44 -5.74
CA PHE A 24 -3.74 -0.23 -4.30
C PHE A 24 -2.54 -0.80 -3.53
N SER A 25 -1.96 -1.92 -3.98
CA SER A 25 -0.77 -2.49 -3.33
C SER A 25 0.46 -1.59 -3.39
N LEU A 26 0.64 -0.82 -4.48
CA LEU A 26 1.73 0.14 -4.59
C LEU A 26 1.54 1.29 -3.60
N LEU A 27 0.32 1.83 -3.50
CA LEU A 27 0.00 2.88 -2.53
C LEU A 27 0.19 2.36 -1.10
N ALA A 28 -0.25 1.14 -0.80
CA ALA A 28 -0.05 0.50 0.48
C ALA A 28 1.44 0.26 0.78
N LEU A 29 2.26 -0.12 -0.20
CA LEU A 29 3.72 -0.22 -0.06
C LEU A 29 4.36 1.14 0.28
N MET A 30 3.93 2.22 -0.36
CA MET A 30 4.43 3.57 -0.05
C MET A 30 4.12 3.94 1.40
N VAL A 31 2.88 3.69 1.86
CA VAL A 31 2.49 3.92 3.25
C VAL A 31 3.29 3.03 4.21
N PHE A 32 3.52 1.77 3.86
CA PHE A 32 4.36 0.84 4.63
C PHE A 32 5.79 1.36 4.82
N ILE A 33 6.43 1.82 3.74
CA ILE A 33 7.80 2.36 3.78
C ILE A 33 7.87 3.59 4.67
N VAL A 34 6.94 4.54 4.51
CA VAL A 34 6.87 5.74 5.36
C VAL A 34 6.55 5.38 6.81
N GLY A 35 5.70 4.38 7.03
CA GLY A 35 5.38 3.84 8.35
C GLY A 35 6.59 3.29 9.10
N ILE A 36 7.54 2.65 8.40
CA ILE A 36 8.80 2.19 9.02
C ILE A 36 9.60 3.38 9.56
N TRP A 37 9.70 4.47 8.79
CA TRP A 37 10.39 5.67 9.24
C TRP A 37 9.69 6.32 10.44
N ALA A 38 8.36 6.36 10.45
CA ALA A 38 7.58 6.83 11.59
C ALA A 38 7.79 5.95 12.84
N LEU A 39 7.89 4.63 12.66
CA LEU A 39 8.19 3.70 13.75
C LEU A 39 9.58 3.95 14.34
N VAL A 40 10.61 4.10 13.49
CA VAL A 40 11.97 4.41 13.97
C VAL A 40 12.01 5.76 14.70
N ALA A 41 11.34 6.78 14.17
CA ALA A 41 11.30 8.12 14.79
C ALA A 41 10.53 8.12 16.12
N SER A 42 9.42 7.37 16.21
CA SER A 42 8.62 7.27 17.44
C SER A 42 9.33 6.52 18.56
N ILE A 43 10.11 5.48 18.23
CA ILE A 43 10.99 4.79 19.19
C ILE A 43 12.07 5.75 19.73
N LYS A 44 12.74 6.49 18.83
CA LYS A 44 13.78 7.46 19.23
C LYS A 44 13.25 8.57 20.13
N SER A 45 12.03 9.03 19.89
CA SER A 45 11.36 10.06 20.70
C SER A 45 10.66 9.51 21.95
N LYS A 46 10.71 8.19 22.19
CA LYS A 46 10.03 7.50 23.31
C LYS A 46 8.53 7.78 23.38
N ASN A 47 7.91 8.04 22.23
CA ASN A 47 6.47 8.32 22.15
C ASN A 47 5.70 7.00 21.97
N LEU A 48 5.21 6.44 23.07
CA LEU A 48 4.51 5.15 23.08
C LEU A 48 3.26 5.14 22.18
N LEU A 49 2.50 6.23 22.15
CA LEU A 49 1.29 6.32 21.33
C LEU A 49 1.64 6.31 19.84
N ALA A 50 2.66 7.08 19.45
CA ALA A 50 3.15 7.10 18.07
C ALA A 50 3.77 5.74 17.67
N VAL A 51 4.44 5.04 18.59
CA VAL A 51 4.94 3.68 18.35
C VAL A 51 3.77 2.74 18.04
N LEU A 52 2.72 2.75 18.86
CA LEU A 52 1.55 1.89 18.68
C LEU A 52 0.89 2.11 17.31
N PHE A 53 0.66 3.37 16.93
CA PHE A 53 0.07 3.68 15.63
C PHE A 53 1.01 3.33 14.47
N SER A 54 2.31 3.59 14.61
CA SER A 54 3.28 3.25 13.56
C SER A 54 3.39 1.74 13.36
N VAL A 55 3.36 0.94 14.44
CA VAL A 55 3.31 -0.53 14.35
C VAL A 55 2.03 -0.97 13.63
N ALA A 56 0.88 -0.42 14.00
CA ALA A 56 -0.39 -0.75 13.34
C ALA A 56 -0.37 -0.39 11.84
N THR A 57 0.20 0.75 11.47
CA THR A 57 0.40 1.16 10.07
C THR A 57 1.29 0.17 9.33
N VAL A 58 2.48 -0.12 9.85
CA VAL A 58 3.44 -1.03 9.20
C VAL A 58 2.84 -2.43 9.06
N ALA A 59 2.22 -2.97 10.09
CA ALA A 59 1.62 -4.30 10.06
C ALA A 59 0.46 -4.37 9.05
N THR A 60 -0.45 -3.40 9.07
CA THR A 60 -1.65 -3.41 8.22
C THR A 60 -1.29 -3.20 6.75
N PHE A 61 -0.61 -2.10 6.43
CA PHE A 61 -0.31 -1.76 5.05
C PHE A 61 0.74 -2.70 4.43
N GLY A 62 1.72 -3.15 5.23
CA GLY A 62 2.66 -4.18 4.79
C GLY A 62 1.97 -5.50 4.46
N PHE A 63 1.10 -5.98 5.35
CA PHE A 63 0.36 -7.21 5.12
C PHE A 63 -0.51 -7.13 3.87
N PHE A 64 -1.35 -6.09 3.74
CA PHE A 64 -2.26 -5.97 2.61
C PHE A 64 -1.53 -5.75 1.29
N ALA A 65 -0.42 -5.01 1.28
CA ALA A 65 0.36 -4.82 0.07
C ALA A 65 0.97 -6.15 -0.40
N VAL A 66 1.61 -6.89 0.51
CA VAL A 66 2.23 -8.18 0.20
C VAL A 66 1.19 -9.23 -0.20
N ALA A 67 0.10 -9.34 0.56
CA ALA A 67 -1.00 -10.25 0.25
C ALA A 67 -1.61 -9.95 -1.12
N THR A 68 -1.77 -8.67 -1.44
CA THR A 68 -2.26 -8.26 -2.76
C THR A 68 -1.31 -8.68 -3.87
N ILE A 69 -0.03 -8.36 -3.75
CA ILE A 69 0.98 -8.68 -4.78
C ILE A 69 1.02 -10.19 -5.03
N PHE A 70 0.95 -11.01 -3.98
CA PHE A 70 0.96 -12.46 -4.13
C PHE A 70 -0.36 -13.06 -4.64
N THR A 71 -1.49 -12.38 -4.45
CA THR A 71 -2.80 -12.89 -4.89
C THR A 71 -3.13 -12.45 -6.31
N TYR A 72 -2.81 -11.21 -6.67
CA TYR A 72 -3.25 -10.59 -7.91
C TYR A 72 -2.10 -10.15 -8.83
N GLY A 73 -0.85 -10.34 -8.40
CA GLY A 73 0.34 -9.97 -9.15
C GLY A 73 0.71 -8.49 -9.02
N TYR A 74 1.74 -8.10 -9.77
CA TYR A 74 2.15 -6.70 -9.88
C TYR A 74 1.22 -5.94 -10.84
N PRO A 75 0.97 -4.64 -10.62
CA PRO A 75 0.24 -3.84 -11.58
C PRO A 75 1.00 -3.77 -12.90
N ASP A 76 0.32 -4.13 -13.99
CA ASP A 76 0.80 -3.95 -15.34
C ASP A 76 0.69 -2.47 -15.72
N LEU A 77 1.82 -1.84 -16.01
CA LEU A 77 1.90 -0.41 -16.32
C LEU A 77 1.64 -0.11 -17.80
N GLY A 78 1.38 -1.14 -18.62
CA GLY A 78 1.09 -1.02 -20.04
C GLY A 78 2.34 -0.62 -20.83
N TYR A 79 2.65 -1.40 -21.86
CA TYR A 79 3.54 -1.00 -22.95
C TYR A 79 2.81 -1.17 -24.27
#